data_AF-A0A3B9KLQ8-F1
#
_entry.id   AF-A0A3B9KLQ8-F1
#
_cell.length_a   1.000
_cell.length_b   1.000
_cell.length_c   1.000
_cell.angle_alpha   90.00
_cell.angle_beta   90.00
_cell.angle_gamma   90.00
#
_symmetry.space_group_name_H-M   'P 1'
#
loop_
_entity.id
_entity.type
_entity.pdbx_description
1 polymer ?
#
loop_
_entity_poly.entity_id
_entity_poly.type
_entity_poly.pdbx_seq_one_letter_code
_entity_poly.pdbx_strand_id
1 'polypeptide(L)' 'MISEKILEALFQTCGYEASRPLVVGVSGGADSLALAHCLWQADLPILVGHLNHGLRPTSAQEAEHVQLLM' A
#
# COMPACT_ATOMS: atom_id res chain seq x y z
N MET A 1 -3.14 18.22 0.05
CA MET A 1 -2.74 17.21 1.07
C MET A 1 -1.76 16.20 0.47
N ILE A 2 -1.07 15.38 1.27
CA ILE A 2 -0.16 14.34 0.73
C ILE A 2 -0.90 13.30 -0.12
N SER A 3 -2.13 12.96 0.25
CA SER A 3 -3.03 12.06 -0.49
C SER A 3 -3.30 12.56 -1.92
N GLU A 4 -3.62 13.85 -2.08
CA GLU A 4 -3.84 14.46 -3.41
C GLU A 4 -2.60 14.33 -4.31
N LYS A 5 -1.40 14.60 -3.77
CA LYS A 5 -0.15 14.48 -4.53
C LYS A 5 0.15 13.04 -4.93
N ILE A 6 -0.16 12.08 -4.06
CA ILE A 6 -0.02 10.64 -4.36
C ILE A 6 -0.95 10.25 -5.51
N LEU A 7 -2.23 10.65 -5.45
CA LEU A 7 -3.19 10.32 -6.49
C LEU A 7 -2.84 11.00 -7.82
N GLU A 8 -2.44 12.27 -7.79
CA GLU A 8 -1.98 12.98 -8.98
C GLU A 8 -0.78 12.26 -9.63
N ALA A 9 0.24 11.91 -8.84
CA ALA A 9 1.40 11.17 -9.34
C ALA A 9 1.00 9.80 -9.90
N LEU A 10 0.10 9.07 -9.21
CA LEU A 10 -0.37 7.75 -9.63
C LEU A 10 -1.04 7.79 -11.02
N PHE A 11 -1.94 8.76 -11.25
CA PHE A 11 -2.64 8.87 -12.52
C PHE A 11 -1.80 9.51 -13.63
N GLN A 12 -1.04 10.57 -13.32
CA GLN A 12 -0.36 11.39 -14.34
C GLN A 12 1.06 10.91 -14.65
N THR A 13 1.78 10.38 -13.65
CA THR A 13 3.18 9.98 -13.80
C THR A 13 3.32 8.47 -13.91
N CYS A 14 2.60 7.71 -13.07
CA CYS A 14 2.67 6.24 -13.08
C CYS A 14 1.71 5.59 -14.10
N GLY A 15 0.79 6.36 -14.69
CA GLY A 15 -0.11 5.88 -15.75
C GLY A 15 -1.11 4.83 -15.27
N TYR A 16 -1.56 4.92 -14.01
CA TYR A 16 -2.55 4.00 -13.47
C TYR A 16 -3.91 4.13 -14.19
N GLU A 17 -4.49 2.99 -14.58
CA GLU A 17 -5.84 2.90 -15.14
C GLU A 17 -6.82 2.43 -14.06
N ALA A 18 -7.78 3.28 -13.69
CA ALA A 18 -8.79 2.98 -12.66
C ALA A 18 -9.72 1.79 -12.99
N SER A 19 -9.69 1.30 -14.24
CA SER A 19 -10.41 0.09 -14.66
C SER A 19 -9.77 -1.21 -14.18
N ARG A 20 -8.56 -1.15 -13.60
CA ARG A 20 -7.79 -2.33 -13.16
C ARG A 20 -7.49 -2.29 -11.67
N PRO A 21 -7.48 -3.44 -10.99
CA PRO A 21 -6.97 -3.53 -9.63
C PRO A 21 -5.51 -3.08 -9.55
N LEU A 22 -5.14 -2.36 -8.49
CA LEU A 22 -3.78 -1.93 -8.22
C LEU A 22 -3.14 -2.83 -7.16
N VAL A 23 -2.07 -3.54 -7.51
CA VAL A 23 -1.28 -4.27 -6.51
C VAL A 23 -0.32 -3.30 -5.82
N VAL A 24 -0.41 -3.20 -4.50
CA VAL A 24 0.38 -2.28 -3.68
C VAL A 24 1.31 -3.08 -2.78
N GLY A 25 2.62 -2.91 -2.98
CA GLY A 25 3.63 -3.48 -2.09
C GLY A 25 3.67 -2.75 -0.75
N VAL A 26 3.37 -3.44 0.34
CA VAL A 26 3.38 -2.87 1.70
C VAL A 26 4.42 -3.58 2.54
N SER A 27 5.45 -2.86 2.99
CA SER A 27 6.52 -3.44 3.81
C SER A 27 6.19 -3.46 5.31
N GLY A 28 5.17 -2.72 5.73
CA GLY A 28 4.81 -2.50 7.15
C GLY A 28 5.46 -1.26 7.76
N GLY A 29 6.33 -0.56 7.02
CA GLY A 29 6.84 0.75 7.42
C GLY A 29 5.82 1.87 7.21
N ALA A 30 5.98 2.96 7.95
CA ALA A 30 5.06 4.11 7.96
C ALA A 30 4.73 4.64 6.55
N ASP A 31 5.73 4.76 5.68
CA ASP A 31 5.53 5.29 4.32
C ASP A 31 4.63 4.38 3.47
N SER A 32 4.89 3.07 3.50
CA SER A 32 4.12 2.09 2.75
C SER A 32 2.68 1.94 3.28
N LEU A 33 2.51 2.09 4.60
CA LEU A 33 1.20 2.09 5.25
C LEU A 33 0.42 3.36 4.91
N ALA A 34 1.06 4.53 4.95
CA ALA A 34 0.45 5.79 4.57
C ALA A 34 0.02 5.80 3.10
N LEU A 35 0.86 5.24 2.20
CA LEU A 35 0.52 5.06 0.80
C LEU A 35 -0.73 4.19 0.65
N ALA A 36 -0.74 2.98 1.23
CA ALA A 36 -1.87 2.06 1.15
C ALA A 36 -3.15 2.69 1.71
N HIS A 37 -3.06 3.39 2.85
CA HIS A 37 -4.18 4.08 3.46
C HIS A 37 -4.74 5.20 2.57
N CYS A 38 -3.89 6.02 1.94
CA CYS A 38 -4.33 7.07 1.03
C CYS A 38 -5.06 6.50 -0.20
N LEU A 39 -4.60 5.38 -0.74
CA LEU A 39 -5.22 4.72 -1.89
C LEU A 39 -6.56 4.08 -1.51
N TRP A 40 -6.64 3.47 -0.33
CA TRP A 40 -7.88 2.89 0.21
C TRP A 40 -8.94 3.95 0.48
N GLN A 41 -8.56 5.08 1.10
CA GLN A 41 -9.46 6.22 1.33
C GLN A 41 -9.98 6.87 0.04
N ALA A 42 -9.30 6.66 -1.08
CA ALA A 42 -9.72 7.14 -2.39
C ALA A 42 -10.63 6.13 -3.14
N ASP A 43 -11.10 5.08 -2.46
CA ASP A 43 -11.95 4.00 -3.01
C ASP A 43 -11.34 3.31 -4.25
N LEU A 44 -10.00 3.26 -4.33
CA LEU A 44 -9.33 2.55 -5.41
C LEU A 44 -9.35 1.03 -5.15
N PRO A 45 -9.54 0.20 -6.18
CA PRO A 45 -9.53 -1.25 -6.04
C PRO A 45 -8.09 -1.76 -5.81
N ILE A 46 -7.62 -1.70 -4.57
CA ILE A 46 -6.26 -2.11 -4.21
C ILE A 46 -6.18 -3.56 -3.73
N LEU A 47 -5.06 -4.20 -4.03
CA LEU A 47 -4.65 -5.50 -3.52
C LEU A 47 -3.32 -5.32 -2.79
N VAL A 48 -3.31 -5.50 -1.47
CA VAL A 48 -2.09 -5.34 -0.67
C VAL A 48 -1.23 -6.61 -0.77
N GLY A 49 0.02 -6.45 -1.18
CA GLY A 49 1.04 -7.50 -1.17
C GLY A 49 2.12 -7.18 -0.13
N HIS A 50 2.24 -8.02 0.89
CA HIS A 50 3.33 -7.95 1.86
C HIS A 50 4.27 -9.15 1.68
N LEU A 51 5.58 -8.90 1.71
CA LEU A 51 6.60 -9.94 1.68
C LEU A 51 7.33 -10.01 3.02
N ASN A 52 7.06 -11.08 3.77
CA ASN A 52 7.83 -11.40 4.96
C ASN A 52 9.17 -12.03 4.55
N HIS A 53 10.27 -11.27 4.69
CA HIS A 53 11.60 -11.75 4.36
C HIS A 53 12.20 -12.72 5.38
N GLY A 54 11.65 -12.81 6.59
CA GLY A 54 12.17 -13.71 7.64
C GLY A 54 13.55 -13.34 8.20
N LEU A 55 14.01 -12.09 8.01
CA LEU A 55 15.36 -11.66 8.41
C LEU A 55 15.49 -11.44 9.93
N ARG A 56 14.39 -11.23 10.64
CA ARG A 56 14.35 -11.05 12.09
C ARG A 56 13.31 -11.97 12.72
N PRO A 57 13.47 -12.38 14.00
CA PRO A 57 12.43 -13.12 14.72
C PRO A 57 11.08 -12.40 14.77
N THR A 58 11.08 -11.06 14.68
CA THR A 58 9.85 -10.23 14.70
C THR A 58 9.11 -10.20 13.37
N SER A 59 9.70 -10.69 12.27
CA SER A 59 9.14 -10.48 10.93
C SER A 59 7.77 -11.16 10.71
N ALA A 60 7.50 -12.28 11.40
CA ALA A 60 6.17 -12.90 11.35
C ALA A 60 5.09 -12.02 12.01
N GLN A 61 5.38 -11.45 13.18
CA GLN A 61 4.47 -10.56 13.88
C GLN A 61 4.25 -9.25 13.10
N GLU A 62 5.28 -8.72 12.44
CA GLU A 62 5.16 -7.56 11.54
C GLU A 62 4.21 -7.86 10.36
N ALA A 63 4.30 -9.05 9.77
CA ALA A 63 3.41 -9.47 8.68
C ALA A 63 1.94 -9.62 9.14
N GLU A 64 1.71 -10.17 10.33
CA GLU A 64 0.36 -10.26 10.92
C GLU A 64 -0.27 -8.88 11.12
N HIS A 65 0.50 -7.88 11.58
CA HIS A 65 -0.02 -6.52 11.70
C HIS A 65 -0.45 -5.95 10.35
N VAL A 66 0.31 -6.18 9.27
CA VAL A 66 -0.06 -5.72 7.92
C VAL A 66 -1.31 -6.44 7.42
N GLN A 67 -1.50 -7.71 7.74
CA GLN A 67 -2.70 -8.46 7.35
C GLN A 67 -3.97 -7.96 8.04
N LEU A 68 -3.87 -7.43 9.26
CA LEU A 68 -5.00 -6.88 10.02
C LEU A 68 -5.30 -5.42 9.68
N LEU A 69 -4.56 -4.81 8.75
CA LEU A 69 -4.77 -3.43 8.34
C LEU A 69 -5.76 -3.35 7.18
N MET A 70 -6.83 -2.57 7.41
CA MET A 70 -7.96 -2.30 6.50
C MET A 70 -9.01 -3.41 6.46
#